data_AF-A0A4Q5R0M0-F1
#
_entry.id   AF-A0A4Q5R0M0-F1
#
_cell.length_a   1.000
_cell.length_b   1.000
_cell.length_c   1.000
_cell.angle_alpha   90.00
_cell.angle_beta   90.00
_cell.angle_gamma   90.00
#
_symmetry.space_group_name_H-M   'P 1'
#
loop_
_entity.id
_entity.type
_entity.pdbx_description
1 polymer ?
#
loop_
_entity_poly.entity_id
_entity_poly.type
_entity_poly.pdbx_seq_one_letter_code
_entity_poly.pdbx_strand_id
1 'polypeptide(L)'
;MKHFLLALLLLPGRLLAQVNGIAVPPIAARPDTATSATWTLSLEAFQRTFYLGREYGDHAYSLAPSLTYSHPSGFYGTLSGYYFHQSEPPHYAFTDLELGYANTITDHWLYSVSYDRIFFTPPTSTSDKLIENGLEAFTAYDLGPLRATFDYNFFFGKSSAQTITLALSGKLKKTNWLGADEISLTPQAEVLWGSPLALARYGGTYA
;
A
#
# COMPACT_ATOMS: atom_id res chain seq x y z
N MET A 1 -27.61 -31.88 -23.97
CA MET A 1 -27.81 -30.54 -24.58
C MET A 1 -27.96 -29.53 -23.46
N LYS A 2 -27.09 -28.50 -23.48
CA LYS A 2 -27.24 -27.11 -22.99
C LYS A 2 -28.05 -26.92 -21.69
N HIS A 3 -27.53 -26.34 -20.61
CA HIS A 3 -26.91 -25.02 -20.56
C HIS A 3 -25.87 -24.92 -19.43
N PHE A 4 -24.65 -24.51 -19.79
CA PHE A 4 -23.65 -23.96 -18.87
C PHE A 4 -24.05 -22.50 -18.62
N LEU A 5 -24.35 -22.12 -17.38
CA LEU A 5 -24.48 -20.72 -16.99
C LEU A 5 -23.24 -20.32 -16.17
N LEU A 6 -22.59 -19.25 -16.62
CA LEU A 6 -21.47 -18.56 -15.99
C LEU A 6 -21.74 -18.33 -14.50
N ALA A 7 -20.86 -18.86 -13.64
CA ALA A 7 -20.70 -18.35 -12.29
C ALA A 7 -19.85 -17.08 -12.35
N LEU A 8 -20.51 -15.93 -12.30
CA LEU A 8 -19.87 -14.64 -12.03
C LEU A 8 -19.47 -14.66 -10.55
N LEU A 9 -18.18 -14.88 -10.27
CA LEU A 9 -17.57 -14.75 -8.95
C LEU A 9 -17.63 -13.27 -8.54
N LEU A 10 -18.73 -12.88 -7.92
CA LEU A 10 -18.81 -11.69 -7.08
C LEU A 10 -17.94 -11.94 -5.85
N LEU A 11 -16.69 -11.47 -5.89
CA LEU A 11 -15.88 -11.24 -4.70
C LEU A 11 -16.36 -9.92 -4.07
N PRO A 12 -17.06 -9.92 -2.93
CA PRO A 12 -17.24 -8.70 -2.17
C PRO A 12 -15.95 -8.45 -1.37
N GLY A 13 -15.39 -7.26 -1.48
CA GLY A 13 -14.38 -6.79 -0.52
C GLY A 13 -12.95 -6.69 -1.06
N ARG A 14 -12.75 -5.84 -2.08
CA ARG A 14 -11.60 -4.91 -2.14
C ARG A 14 -12.09 -3.62 -2.78
N LEU A 15 -12.84 -2.85 -2.01
CA LEU A 15 -13.42 -1.58 -2.43
C LEU A 15 -12.92 -0.51 -1.48
N LEU A 16 -11.67 -0.12 -1.68
CA LEU A 16 -11.07 1.04 -1.04
C LEU A 16 -10.17 1.66 -2.10
N ALA A 17 -10.68 2.68 -2.80
CA ALA A 17 -9.81 3.76 -3.28
C ALA A 17 -9.29 4.46 -2.03
N GLN A 18 -8.32 3.83 -1.41
CA GLN A 18 -7.61 4.32 -0.25
C GLN A 18 -6.19 4.56 -0.73
N VAL A 19 -5.80 5.82 -0.83
CA VAL A 19 -4.41 6.24 -0.55
C VAL A 19 -4.14 6.09 0.96
N ASN A 20 -4.65 5.02 1.57
CA ASN A 20 -4.90 4.83 3.00
C ASN A 20 -4.99 3.34 3.40
N GLY A 21 -4.73 2.43 2.46
CA GLY A 21 -4.41 1.06 2.78
C GLY A 21 -2.91 1.00 2.63
N ILE A 22 -2.20 0.68 3.70
CA ILE A 22 -0.88 0.10 3.54
C ILE A 22 -1.16 -1.19 2.76
N ALA A 23 -1.05 -1.12 1.44
CA ALA A 23 -0.70 -2.30 0.69
C ALA A 23 0.57 -2.75 1.37
N VAL A 24 0.49 -3.87 2.11
CA VAL A 24 1.69 -4.65 2.41
C VAL A 24 2.47 -4.62 1.10
N PRO A 25 3.67 -3.99 1.05
CA PRO A 25 4.33 -3.77 -0.21
C PRO A 25 4.32 -5.10 -0.95
N PRO A 26 4.03 -5.12 -2.28
CA PRO A 26 3.92 -6.37 -3.04
C PRO A 26 5.17 -7.27 -2.91
N ILE A 27 6.24 -6.73 -2.32
CA ILE A 27 7.49 -7.36 -1.89
C ILE A 27 7.36 -8.23 -0.64
N ALA A 28 6.17 -8.46 -0.05
CA ALA A 28 5.99 -9.48 1.00
C ALA A 28 6.17 -10.93 0.51
N ALA A 29 6.65 -11.14 -0.72
CA ALA A 29 7.37 -12.35 -1.07
C ALA A 29 8.75 -12.32 -0.39
N ARG A 30 8.94 -13.24 0.56
CA ARG A 30 10.19 -13.42 1.30
C ARG A 30 11.40 -13.40 0.32
N PRO A 31 12.30 -12.40 0.40
CA PRO A 31 13.37 -12.18 -0.60
C PRO A 31 14.28 -13.39 -0.80
N ASP A 32 14.46 -14.18 0.25
CA ASP A 32 15.22 -15.43 0.28
C ASP A 32 14.67 -16.54 -0.63
N THR A 33 13.46 -16.37 -1.21
CA THR A 33 12.90 -17.31 -2.20
C THR A 33 13.08 -16.88 -3.65
N ALA A 34 13.46 -15.61 -3.91
CA ALA A 34 13.62 -15.10 -5.27
C ALA A 34 14.98 -15.53 -5.85
N THR A 35 14.98 -16.12 -7.04
CA THR A 35 16.20 -16.58 -7.73
C THR A 35 16.64 -15.67 -8.87
N SER A 36 15.77 -14.76 -9.31
CA SER A 36 16.03 -13.82 -10.38
C SER A 36 15.37 -12.46 -10.11
N ALA A 37 15.88 -11.43 -10.78
CA ALA A 37 15.28 -10.11 -10.71
C ALA A 37 13.98 -10.06 -11.51
N THR A 38 13.00 -9.34 -11.00
CA THR A 38 11.66 -9.22 -11.59
C THR A 38 11.31 -7.77 -11.85
N TRP A 39 10.72 -7.52 -13.03
CA TRP A 39 10.05 -6.27 -13.35
C TRP A 39 8.56 -6.51 -13.39
N THR A 40 7.79 -5.65 -12.74
CA THR A 40 6.34 -5.70 -12.72
C THR A 40 5.79 -4.37 -13.20
N LEU A 41 5.05 -4.39 -14.29
CA LEU A 41 4.26 -3.26 -14.76
C LEU A 41 2.83 -3.45 -14.25
N SER A 42 2.23 -2.41 -13.69
CA SER A 42 0.84 -2.43 -13.22
C SER A 42 0.15 -1.13 -13.58
N LEU A 43 -1.18 -1.22 -13.71
CA LEU A 43 -2.05 -0.07 -13.92
C LEU A 43 -3.27 -0.28 -13.05
N GLU A 44 -3.44 0.58 -12.06
CA GLU A 44 -4.64 0.64 -11.25
C GLU A 44 -5.58 1.72 -11.79
N ALA A 45 -6.87 1.39 -11.88
CA ALA A 45 -7.89 2.30 -12.36
C ALA A 45 -9.08 2.26 -11.41
N PHE A 46 -9.44 3.40 -10.84
CA PHE A 46 -10.58 3.52 -9.95
C PHE A 46 -11.65 4.36 -10.62
N GLN A 47 -12.86 3.82 -10.75
CA GLN A 47 -14.00 4.54 -11.33
C GLN A 47 -14.67 5.52 -10.36
N ARG A 48 -14.31 5.44 -9.07
CA ARG A 48 -14.73 6.33 -8.00
C ARG A 48 -13.56 6.59 -7.06
N THR A 49 -13.16 7.84 -6.95
CA THR A 49 -12.04 8.26 -6.11
C THR A 49 -12.56 8.85 -4.80
N PHE A 50 -12.10 8.29 -3.69
CA PHE A 50 -12.32 8.82 -2.36
C PHE A 50 -11.03 9.46 -1.86
N TYR A 51 -11.14 10.62 -1.21
CA TYR A 51 -10.00 11.27 -0.57
C TYR A 51 -10.41 11.75 0.81
N LEU A 52 -9.67 11.30 1.82
CA LEU A 52 -9.93 11.58 3.24
C LEU A 52 -11.40 11.36 3.65
N GLY A 53 -12.01 10.27 3.16
CA GLY A 53 -13.38 9.88 3.49
C GLY A 53 -14.47 10.69 2.75
N ARG A 54 -14.12 11.54 1.78
CA ARG A 54 -15.07 12.25 0.92
C ARG A 54 -15.04 11.64 -0.49
N GLU A 55 -16.21 11.39 -1.06
CA GLU A 55 -16.36 11.08 -2.48
C GLU A 55 -16.23 12.39 -3.27
N TYR A 56 -15.39 12.41 -4.31
CA TYR A 56 -15.16 13.59 -5.16
C TYR A 56 -16.33 13.91 -6.13
N GLY A 57 -17.53 13.38 -5.86
CA GLY A 57 -18.72 13.55 -6.68
C GLY A 57 -18.82 12.56 -7.85
N ASP A 58 -19.85 12.75 -8.68
CA ASP A 58 -20.14 11.90 -9.82
C ASP A 58 -19.03 12.08 -10.89
N HIS A 59 -18.41 10.97 -11.34
CA HIS A 59 -17.35 10.88 -12.37
C HIS A 59 -15.90 11.13 -11.92
N ALA A 60 -15.59 11.02 -10.62
CA ALA A 60 -14.20 11.09 -10.14
C ALA A 60 -13.45 9.77 -10.35
N TYR A 61 -12.70 9.63 -11.44
CA TYR A 61 -11.82 8.47 -11.67
C TYR A 61 -10.33 8.81 -11.47
N SER A 62 -9.56 7.81 -11.06
CA SER A 62 -8.10 7.91 -10.94
C SER A 62 -7.40 6.78 -11.66
N LEU A 63 -6.19 7.06 -12.12
CA LEU A 63 -5.30 6.10 -12.75
C LEU A 63 -3.94 6.16 -12.03
N ALA A 64 -3.40 4.99 -11.71
CA ALA A 64 -2.08 4.86 -11.10
C ALA A 64 -1.25 3.80 -11.84
N PRO A 65 -0.52 4.16 -12.91
CA PRO A 65 0.49 3.29 -13.49
C PRO A 65 1.69 3.16 -12.55
N SER A 66 2.26 1.95 -12.46
CA SER A 66 3.47 1.70 -11.67
C SER A 66 4.42 0.73 -12.37
N LEU A 67 5.72 0.95 -12.20
CA LEU A 67 6.80 0.04 -12.57
C LEU A 67 7.59 -0.32 -11.32
N THR A 68 7.64 -1.60 -10.99
CA THR A 68 8.35 -2.11 -9.83
C THR A 68 9.47 -3.03 -10.28
N TYR A 69 10.63 -2.86 -9.66
CA TYR A 69 11.80 -3.72 -9.78
C TYR A 69 12.08 -4.38 -8.44
N SER A 70 12.35 -5.69 -8.45
CA SER A 70 12.81 -6.43 -7.28
C SER A 70 13.99 -7.32 -7.65
N HIS A 71 15.02 -7.33 -6.81
CA HIS A 71 16.24 -8.12 -6.99
C HIS A 71 16.40 -9.16 -5.88
N PRO A 72 16.91 -10.38 -6.16
CA PRO A 72 17.13 -11.43 -5.16
C PRO A 72 17.97 -11.02 -3.94
N SER A 73 18.80 -9.98 -4.07
CA SER A 73 19.57 -9.47 -2.94
C SER A 73 18.73 -8.74 -1.89
N GLY A 74 17.47 -8.43 -2.19
CA GLY A 74 16.58 -7.63 -1.35
C GLY A 74 16.40 -6.18 -1.80
N PHE A 75 17.19 -5.70 -2.77
CA PHE A 75 17.01 -4.36 -3.33
C PHE A 75 15.77 -4.29 -4.19
N TYR A 76 15.01 -3.21 -4.05
CA TYR A 76 13.84 -2.97 -4.86
C TYR A 76 13.65 -1.48 -5.14
N GLY A 77 12.81 -1.19 -6.13
CA GLY A 77 12.40 0.18 -6.41
C GLY A 77 11.06 0.22 -7.13
N THR A 78 10.31 1.29 -6.90
CA THR A 78 9.00 1.50 -7.50
C THR A 78 8.92 2.91 -8.06
N LEU A 79 8.44 3.04 -9.29
CA LEU A 79 8.08 4.31 -9.90
C LEU A 79 6.59 4.28 -10.20
N SER A 80 5.84 5.18 -9.58
CA SER A 80 4.38 5.28 -9.71
C SER A 80 3.98 6.66 -10.19
N GLY A 81 3.00 6.74 -11.08
CA GLY A 81 2.37 7.98 -11.48
C GLY A 81 0.95 8.05 -10.95
N TYR A 82 0.47 9.25 -10.62
CA TYR A 82 -0.89 9.43 -10.13
C TYR A 82 -1.63 10.49 -10.95
N TYR A 83 -2.74 10.06 -11.55
CA TYR A 83 -3.65 10.89 -12.31
C TYR A 83 -5.02 10.89 -11.64
N PHE A 84 -5.57 12.09 -11.45
CA PHE A 84 -6.89 12.30 -10.88
C PHE A 84 -7.68 13.22 -11.81
N HIS A 85 -8.70 12.68 -12.46
CA HIS A 85 -9.52 13.44 -13.40
C HIS A 85 -10.16 14.69 -12.76
N GLN A 86 -10.50 14.60 -11.48
CA GLN A 86 -11.10 15.67 -10.70
C GLN A 86 -10.10 16.76 -10.23
N SER A 87 -8.79 16.55 -10.38
CA SER A 87 -7.81 17.60 -10.03
C SER A 87 -7.74 18.67 -11.11
N GLU A 88 -7.18 19.84 -10.83
CA GLU A 88 -7.00 20.87 -11.87
C GLU A 88 -6.07 20.37 -13.00
N PRO A 89 -6.24 20.84 -14.25
CA PRO A 89 -5.30 20.55 -15.33
C PRO A 89 -3.85 20.83 -14.90
N PRO A 90 -2.90 19.90 -15.16
CA PRO A 90 -2.97 18.82 -16.16
C PRO A 90 -3.55 17.49 -15.68
N HIS A 91 -4.26 17.43 -14.55
CA HIS A 91 -4.89 16.23 -13.95
C HIS A 91 -3.90 15.13 -13.47
N TYR A 92 -2.67 15.12 -14.00
CA TYR A 92 -1.55 14.39 -13.45
C TYR A 92 -1.04 15.12 -12.20
N ALA A 93 -1.15 14.49 -11.05
CA ALA A 93 -0.89 15.14 -9.76
C ALA A 93 0.56 14.98 -9.31
N PHE A 94 1.12 13.77 -9.39
CA PHE A 94 2.50 13.53 -8.98
C PHE A 94 3.07 12.22 -9.50
N THR A 95 4.40 12.14 -9.48
CA THR A 95 5.18 10.91 -9.59
C THR A 95 5.74 10.57 -8.22
N ASP A 96 5.70 9.31 -7.83
CA ASP A 96 6.34 8.78 -6.63
C ASP A 96 7.47 7.83 -7.02
N LEU A 97 8.66 8.03 -6.46
CA LEU A 97 9.83 7.18 -6.64
C LEU A 97 10.26 6.64 -5.28
N GLU A 98 10.13 5.33 -5.09
CA GLU A 98 10.59 4.60 -3.92
C GLU A 98 11.80 3.74 -4.26
N LEU A 99 12.78 3.72 -3.37
CA LEU A 99 13.91 2.79 -3.38
C LEU A 99 14.04 2.18 -1.98
N GLY A 100 14.24 0.87 -1.91
CA GLY A 100 14.31 0.19 -0.64
C GLY A 100 15.13 -1.09 -0.65
N TYR A 101 15.26 -1.63 0.55
CA TYR A 101 15.92 -2.90 0.82
C TYR A 101 15.08 -3.71 1.80
N ALA A 102 14.69 -4.90 1.41
CA ALA A 102 13.97 -5.85 2.24
C ALA A 102 14.73 -7.16 2.36
N ASN A 103 14.82 -7.71 3.57
CA ASN A 103 15.42 -9.03 3.78
C ASN A 103 14.88 -9.69 5.06
N THR A 104 15.35 -10.90 5.35
CA THR A 104 15.10 -11.62 6.58
C THR A 104 16.32 -11.55 7.51
N ILE A 105 16.06 -11.35 8.80
CA ILE A 105 17.07 -11.52 9.87
C ILE A 105 17.12 -13.00 10.26
N THR A 106 15.95 -13.64 10.32
CA THR A 106 15.78 -15.08 10.55
C THR A 106 14.61 -15.59 9.71
N ASP A 107 14.36 -16.89 9.72
CA ASP A 107 13.21 -17.49 9.01
C ASP A 107 11.83 -16.97 9.46
N HIS A 108 11.78 -16.28 10.59
CA HIS A 108 10.56 -15.75 11.18
C HIS A 108 10.55 -14.22 11.25
N TRP A 109 11.63 -13.55 10.84
CA TRP A 109 11.77 -12.11 11.01
C TRP A 109 12.16 -11.44 9.70
N LEU A 110 11.22 -10.71 9.12
CA LEU A 110 11.42 -9.88 7.93
C LEU A 110 11.53 -8.41 8.32
N TYR A 111 12.37 -7.67 7.61
CA TYR A 111 12.46 -6.22 7.71
C TYR A 111 12.56 -5.59 6.31
N SER A 112 12.12 -4.34 6.22
CA SER A 112 12.34 -3.47 5.07
C SER A 112 12.67 -2.07 5.55
N VAL A 113 13.53 -1.39 4.79
CA VAL A 113 13.74 0.05 4.90
C VAL A 113 13.65 0.66 3.52
N SER A 114 12.96 1.79 3.40
CA SER A 114 12.83 2.47 2.12
C SER A 114 12.87 3.98 2.26
N TYR A 115 13.16 4.61 1.14
CA TYR A 115 13.06 6.04 0.94
C TYR A 115 12.19 6.28 -0.28
N ASP A 116 11.23 7.19 -0.15
CA ASP A 116 10.41 7.63 -1.27
C ASP A 116 10.49 9.16 -1.46
N ARG A 117 10.33 9.58 -2.71
CA ARG A 117 10.27 10.98 -3.11
C ARG A 117 9.13 11.23 -4.08
N ILE A 118 8.29 12.19 -3.72
CA ILE A 118 7.16 12.66 -4.52
C ILE A 118 7.56 13.89 -5.34
N PHE A 119 7.22 13.87 -6.62
CA PHE A 119 7.40 14.96 -7.58
C PHE A 119 6.02 15.46 -8.04
N PHE A 120 5.54 16.56 -7.46
CA PHE A 120 4.23 17.13 -7.75
C PHE A 120 4.17 17.87 -9.10
N THR A 121 2.99 17.88 -9.71
CA THR A 121 2.66 18.55 -10.98
C THR A 121 1.33 19.30 -10.80
N PRO A 122 1.20 20.63 -11.06
CA PRO A 122 2.20 21.65 -11.44
C PRO A 122 3.06 22.14 -10.24
N PRO A 123 4.14 22.94 -10.45
CA PRO A 123 4.97 23.45 -9.36
C PRO A 123 4.11 24.23 -8.37
N THR A 124 3.97 23.66 -7.18
CA THR A 124 3.18 24.20 -6.08
C THR A 124 3.75 25.55 -5.63
N SER A 125 2.85 26.44 -5.22
CA SER A 125 3.26 27.75 -4.71
C SER A 125 4.14 27.56 -3.47
N THR A 126 5.06 28.50 -3.21
CA THR A 126 6.01 28.43 -2.08
C THR A 126 5.33 28.21 -0.71
N SER A 127 4.01 28.47 -0.62
CA SER A 127 3.17 28.35 0.57
C SER A 127 2.67 26.93 0.89
N ASP A 128 2.77 25.97 -0.02
CA ASP A 128 2.21 24.63 0.24
C ASP A 128 3.13 23.86 1.19
N LYS A 129 2.54 23.31 2.27
CA LYS A 129 3.23 22.50 3.29
C LYS A 129 3.59 21.12 2.72
N LEU A 130 4.44 21.12 1.70
CA LEU A 130 4.80 19.92 0.95
C LEU A 130 5.68 19.02 1.79
N ILE A 131 5.24 17.77 1.87
CA ILE A 131 5.96 16.65 2.44
C ILE A 131 6.33 15.75 1.26
N GLU A 132 7.51 16.01 0.71
CA GLU A 132 7.96 15.38 -0.54
C GLU A 132 8.74 14.10 -0.29
N ASN A 133 9.30 13.91 0.91
CA ASN A 133 10.22 12.83 1.20
C ASN A 133 9.66 11.95 2.32
N GLY A 134 9.92 10.66 2.23
CA GLY A 134 9.49 9.67 3.20
C GLY A 134 10.60 8.67 3.47
N LEU A 135 10.67 8.23 4.72
CA LEU A 135 11.44 7.08 5.14
C LEU A 135 10.49 6.09 5.78
N GLU A 136 10.56 4.85 5.37
CA GLU A 136 9.79 3.76 5.95
C GLU A 136 10.74 2.76 6.60
N ALA A 137 10.36 2.27 7.77
CA ALA A 137 10.97 1.12 8.42
C ALA A 137 9.85 0.14 8.77
N PHE A 138 9.83 -0.98 8.08
CA PHE A 138 8.85 -2.04 8.26
C PHE A 138 9.52 -3.27 8.84
N THR A 139 8.80 -3.99 9.70
CA THR A 139 9.20 -5.33 10.12
C THR A 139 8.02 -6.22 10.46
N ALA A 140 8.17 -7.51 10.17
CA ALA A 140 7.20 -8.54 10.51
C ALA A 140 7.88 -9.69 11.23
N TYR A 141 7.25 -10.18 12.29
CA TYR A 141 7.71 -11.32 13.07
C TYR A 141 6.63 -12.40 13.17
N ASP A 142 6.98 -13.64 12.80
CA ASP A 142 6.11 -14.80 12.85
C ASP A 142 6.12 -15.44 14.25
N LEU A 143 4.96 -15.39 14.91
CA LEU A 143 4.65 -15.98 16.22
C LEU A 143 3.81 -17.25 16.03
N GLY A 144 4.28 -18.19 15.20
CA GLY A 144 3.53 -19.39 14.83
C GLY A 144 2.37 -19.09 13.88
N PRO A 145 1.09 -19.29 14.27
CA PRO A 145 -0.04 -19.00 13.39
C PRO A 145 -0.38 -17.50 13.29
N LEU A 146 0.29 -16.66 14.07
CA LEU A 146 0.14 -15.21 14.10
C LEU A 146 1.41 -14.53 13.56
N ARG A 147 1.25 -13.35 13.00
CA ARG A 147 2.29 -12.45 12.50
C ARG A 147 2.05 -11.08 13.10
N ALA A 148 3.04 -10.60 13.84
CA ALA A 148 3.08 -9.23 14.33
C ALA A 148 3.82 -8.36 13.31
N THR A 149 3.32 -7.17 13.04
CA THR A 149 3.97 -6.19 12.16
C THR A 149 4.12 -4.85 12.86
N PHE A 150 5.23 -4.20 12.56
CA PHE A 150 5.52 -2.82 12.94
C PHE A 150 5.93 -2.07 11.69
N ASP A 151 5.32 -0.91 11.48
CA ASP A 151 5.60 -0.02 10.36
C ASP A 151 5.75 1.40 10.92
N TYR A 152 6.90 2.00 10.66
CA TYR A 152 7.16 3.39 10.99
C TYR A 152 7.45 4.18 9.73
N ASN A 153 6.68 5.26 9.53
CA ASN A 153 6.94 6.20 8.46
C ASN A 153 7.33 7.55 9.05
N PHE A 154 8.40 8.13 8.53
CA PHE A 154 8.81 9.49 8.81
C PHE A 154 8.83 10.30 7.52
N PHE A 155 7.97 11.31 7.46
CA PHE A 155 7.82 12.15 6.30
C PHE A 155 8.37 13.55 6.57
N PHE A 156 9.08 14.12 5.58
CA PHE A 156 9.78 15.39 5.74
C PHE A 156 9.87 16.22 4.46
N GLY A 157 10.09 17.52 4.64
CA GLY A 157 10.10 18.55 3.60
C GLY A 157 10.02 19.92 4.26
N LYS A 158 9.07 20.76 3.84
CA LYS A 158 8.76 22.02 4.52
C LYS A 158 8.03 21.82 5.86
N SER A 159 7.52 20.62 6.09
CA SER A 159 6.91 20.17 7.33
C SER A 159 7.28 18.72 7.56
N SER A 160 7.11 18.24 8.78
CA SER A 160 7.37 16.84 9.14
C SER A 160 6.13 16.18 9.72
N ALA A 161 5.96 14.91 9.43
CA ALA A 161 4.89 14.08 9.96
C ALA A 161 5.41 12.66 10.17
N GLN A 162 4.73 11.89 11.00
CA GLN A 162 5.08 10.48 11.23
C GLN A 162 3.84 9.64 11.47
N THR A 163 3.94 8.37 11.13
CA THR A 163 2.96 7.33 11.49
C THR A 163 3.67 6.11 12.05
N ILE A 164 2.99 5.44 12.97
CA ILE A 164 3.35 4.15 13.53
C ILE A 164 2.12 3.27 13.36
N THR A 165 2.31 2.12 12.73
CA THR A 165 1.29 1.07 12.62
C THR A 165 1.79 -0.17 13.33
N LEU A 166 0.99 -0.67 14.25
CA LEU A 166 1.17 -1.96 14.89
C LEU A 166 0.02 -2.85 14.46
N ALA A 167 0.31 -4.02 13.90
CA ALA A 167 -0.74 -4.97 13.58
C ALA A 167 -0.39 -6.39 14.04
N LEU A 168 -1.43 -7.16 14.33
CA LEU A 168 -1.35 -8.58 14.58
C LEU A 168 -2.39 -9.26 13.69
N SER A 169 -1.93 -10.14 12.83
CA SER A 169 -2.81 -10.91 11.93
C SER A 169 -2.40 -12.37 11.93
N GLY A 170 -3.28 -13.28 11.55
CA GLY A 170 -2.89 -14.68 11.44
C GLY A 170 -4.02 -15.55 10.97
N LYS A 171 -3.74 -16.82 10.69
CA LYS A 171 -4.75 -17.80 10.29
C LYS A 171 -4.78 -18.95 11.29
N LEU A 172 -5.79 -18.94 12.13
CA LEU A 172 -6.08 -20.02 13.06
C LEU A 172 -6.89 -21.08 12.30
N LYS A 173 -6.39 -22.32 12.28
CA LYS A 173 -7.07 -23.44 11.64
C LYS A 173 -7.34 -24.54 12.65
N LYS A 174 -8.53 -25.12 12.60
CA LYS A 174 -8.87 -26.33 13.33
C LYS A 174 -9.59 -27.30 12.39
N THR A 175 -9.08 -28.52 12.30
CA THR A 175 -9.69 -29.59 11.51
C THR A 175 -10.53 -30.51 12.39
N ASN A 176 -11.52 -31.17 11.79
CA ASN A 176 -12.38 -32.18 12.42
C ASN A 176 -13.04 -31.69 13.72
N TRP A 177 -13.67 -30.50 13.68
CA TRP A 177 -14.28 -29.88 14.85
C TRP A 177 -15.78 -29.67 14.63
N LEU A 178 -16.59 -30.16 15.58
CA LEU A 178 -18.06 -30.07 15.55
C LEU A 178 -18.71 -30.61 14.26
N GLY A 179 -18.14 -31.66 13.66
CA GLY A 179 -18.65 -32.26 12.42
C GLY A 179 -18.28 -31.48 11.15
N ALA A 180 -17.52 -30.39 11.26
CA ALA A 180 -16.90 -29.71 10.13
C ALA A 180 -15.47 -30.24 9.89
N ASP A 181 -15.10 -30.41 8.63
CA ASP A 181 -13.78 -30.89 8.21
C ASP A 181 -12.66 -29.89 8.53
N GLU A 182 -12.91 -28.59 8.30
CA GLU A 182 -12.01 -27.50 8.67
C GLU A 182 -12.81 -26.24 9.04
N ILE A 183 -12.43 -25.62 10.15
CA ILE A 183 -12.82 -24.26 10.51
C ILE A 183 -11.55 -23.41 10.54
N SER A 184 -11.56 -22.28 9.83
CA SER A 184 -10.47 -21.33 9.84
C SER A 184 -10.95 -19.93 10.20
N LEU A 185 -10.22 -19.26 11.09
CA LEU A 185 -10.44 -17.89 11.52
C LEU A 185 -9.19 -17.08 11.20
N THR A 186 -9.36 -15.90 10.60
CA THR A 186 -8.24 -15.01 10.29
C THR A 186 -8.36 -13.74 11.13
N PRO A 187 -8.01 -13.77 12.43
CA PRO A 187 -8.08 -12.57 13.25
C PRO A 187 -7.10 -11.52 12.76
N GLN A 188 -7.52 -10.26 12.84
CA GLN A 188 -6.68 -9.10 12.58
C GLN A 188 -7.01 -8.00 13.59
N ALA A 189 -5.98 -7.43 14.19
CA ALA A 189 -6.06 -6.24 15.03
C ALA A 189 -4.96 -5.26 14.59
N GLU A 190 -5.30 -3.98 14.50
CA GLU A 190 -4.39 -2.93 14.04
C GLU A 190 -4.59 -1.65 14.86
N VAL A 191 -3.48 -0.99 15.16
CA VAL A 191 -3.43 0.34 15.76
C VAL A 191 -2.55 1.21 14.88
N LEU A 192 -3.15 2.25 14.30
CA LEU A 192 -2.46 3.32 13.61
C LEU A 192 -2.39 4.55 14.53
N TRP A 193 -1.19 5.04 14.80
CA TRP A 193 -0.94 6.30 15.50
C TRP A 193 -0.14 7.21 14.59
N GLY A 194 -0.55 8.46 14.39
CA GLY A 194 0.29 9.40 13.67
C GLY A 194 -0.20 10.83 13.67
N SER A 195 0.55 11.67 12.97
CA SER A 195 0.16 13.04 12.70
C SER A 195 -0.95 13.07 11.64
N PRO A 196 -2.03 13.86 11.83
CA PRO A 196 -3.01 14.08 10.77
C PRO A 196 -2.39 14.63 9.47
N LEU A 197 -1.25 15.33 9.58
CA LEU A 197 -0.51 15.84 8.43
C LEU A 197 0.09 14.72 7.56
N ALA A 198 0.39 13.56 8.14
CA ALA A 198 0.81 12.39 7.36
C ALA A 198 -0.29 11.92 6.41
N LEU A 199 -1.55 12.00 6.83
CA LEU A 199 -2.71 11.66 5.98
C LEU A 199 -2.89 12.66 4.82
N ALA A 200 -2.38 13.89 5.00
CA ALA A 200 -2.42 14.94 3.98
C ALA A 200 -1.20 14.92 3.03
N ARG A 201 -0.25 13.98 3.22
CA ARG A 201 0.97 13.88 2.41
C ARG A 201 0.68 13.86 0.91
N TYR A 202 -0.38 13.17 0.51
CA TYR A 202 -0.77 12.96 -0.89
C TYR A 202 -1.82 13.96 -1.40
N GLY A 203 -2.09 15.07 -0.69
CA GLY A 203 -2.99 16.07 -1.26
C GLY A 203 -2.71 17.50 -0.90
N GLY A 204 -2.57 18.27 -1.98
CA GLY A 204 -2.87 19.70 -1.99
C GLY A 204 -4.37 19.95 -1.91
N THR A 205 -4.73 21.22 -1.84
CA THR A 205 -6.12 21.67 -2.02
C THR A 205 -6.58 21.30 -3.42
N TYR A 206 -7.44 20.29 -3.53
CA TYR A 206 -8.20 20.02 -4.73
C TYR A 206 -9.50 20.84 -4.62
N ALA A 207 -9.60 21.89 -5.43
CA ALA A 207 -10.74 22.81 -5.46
C ALA A 207 -11.98 22.16 -6.10
#